data_AF-A0A381XUZ5-F1
#
_entry.id   AF-A0A381XUZ5-F1
#
_cell.length_a   1.000
_cell.length_b   1.000
_cell.length_c   1.000
_cell.angle_alpha   90.00
_cell.angle_beta   90.00
_cell.angle_gamma   90.00
#
_symmetry.space_group_name_H-M   'P 1'
#
loop_
_entity.id
_entity.type
_entity.pdbx_description
1 polymer ?
#
loop_
_entity_poly.entity_id
_entity_poly.type
_entity_poly.pdbx_seq_one_letter_code
_entity_poly.pdbx_strand_id
1 'polypeptide(L)'
;MGYFKKIILKNFRNFKIYESEFSKNCNIFYGKNGSGKTNILESISLFGKGKGLRNDHIKNMIKVSEKKFINTCEFLSFSQAYKIQVVSEKYQNRYIKKISFNEDVNKETLEYLNSLITFIIFLPDMERLFLTNPSYRRNFIDRFI
;
A
#
# COMPACT_ATOMS: atom_id res chain seq x y z
N MET A 1 -10.99 7.57 -14.06
CA MET A 1 -10.80 6.32 -13.30
C MET A 1 -9.35 5.89 -13.47
N GLY A 2 -8.59 5.85 -12.37
CA GLY A 2 -7.15 5.62 -12.42
C GLY A 2 -6.75 4.17 -12.19
N TYR A 3 -5.51 3.81 -12.55
CA TYR A 3 -4.95 2.48 -12.30
C TYR A 3 -3.44 2.56 -12.05
N PHE A 4 -2.92 1.60 -11.27
CA PHE A 4 -1.48 1.41 -11.13
C PHE A 4 -0.95 0.83 -12.43
N LYS A 5 -0.02 1.50 -13.10
CA LYS A 5 0.64 1.00 -14.32
C LYS A 5 1.84 0.14 -13.99
N LYS A 6 2.60 0.53 -12.97
CA LYS A 6 3.85 -0.12 -12.57
C LYS A 6 4.10 0.03 -11.09
N ILE A 7 4.70 -0.98 -10.47
CA ILE A 7 5.27 -0.90 -9.12
C ILE A 7 6.69 -1.41 -9.11
N ILE A 8 7.51 -0.82 -8.25
CA ILE A 8 8.85 -1.30 -7.91
C ILE A 8 8.93 -1.32 -6.39
N LEU A 9 9.28 -2.47 -5.83
CA LEU A 9 9.40 -2.70 -4.40
C LEU A 9 10.85 -3.02 -4.08
N LYS A 10 11.44 -2.29 -3.15
CA LYS A 10 12.81 -2.50 -2.68
C LYS A 10 12.79 -2.75 -1.18
N ASN A 11 13.40 -3.87 -0.77
CA ASN A 11 13.53 -4.28 0.62
C ASN A 11 12.19 -4.34 1.38
N PHE A 12 11.12 -4.72 0.70
CA PHE A 12 9.77 -4.76 1.24
C PHE A 12 9.32 -6.19 1.49
N ARG A 13 8.99 -6.51 2.76
CA ARG A 13 8.58 -7.85 3.20
C ARG A 13 9.58 -8.91 2.73
N ASN A 14 9.15 -9.88 1.92
CA ASN A 14 10.01 -10.93 1.38
C ASN A 14 10.82 -10.47 0.15
N PHE A 15 10.50 -9.33 -0.47
CA PHE A 15 11.14 -8.86 -1.70
C PHE A 15 12.40 -8.05 -1.42
N LYS A 16 13.54 -8.46 -2.01
CA LYS A 16 14.74 -7.61 -2.07
C LYS A 16 14.55 -6.53 -3.15
N ILE A 17 14.20 -6.98 -4.35
CA ILE A 17 13.74 -6.15 -5.46
C ILE A 17 12.58 -6.93 -6.11
N TYR A 18 11.49 -6.24 -6.41
CA TYR A 18 10.38 -6.77 -7.19
C TYR A 18 9.84 -5.66 -8.09
N GLU A 19 9.52 -6.00 -9.32
CA GLU A 19 8.99 -5.08 -10.32
C GLU A 19 7.87 -5.77 -11.07
N SER A 20 6.78 -5.05 -11.32
CA SER A 20 5.66 -5.55 -12.09
C SER A 20 4.95 -4.40 -12.79
N GLU A 21 4.53 -4.68 -14.01
CA GLU A 21 3.59 -3.86 -14.75
C GLU A 21 2.19 -4.45 -14.62
N PHE A 22 1.19 -3.60 -14.79
CA PHE A 22 -0.21 -3.94 -14.65
C PHE A 22 -1.02 -3.50 -15.85
N SER A 23 -2.07 -4.27 -16.10
CA SER A 23 -3.14 -3.91 -17.01
C SER A 23 -4.15 -3.00 -16.32
N LYS A 24 -4.85 -2.16 -17.09
CA LYS A 24 -5.91 -1.27 -16.58
C LYS A 24 -7.08 -2.01 -15.93
N ASN A 25 -7.30 -3.25 -16.33
CA ASN A 25 -8.46 -4.04 -15.94
C ASN A 25 -8.10 -5.03 -14.82
N CYS A 26 -8.35 -6.32 -15.03
CA CYS A 26 -8.07 -7.36 -14.06
C CYS A 26 -6.58 -7.75 -14.09
N ASN A 27 -5.98 -7.86 -12.91
CA ASN A 27 -4.63 -8.37 -12.71
C ASN A 27 -4.71 -9.56 -11.76
N ILE A 28 -4.19 -10.72 -12.19
CA ILE A 28 -4.28 -11.98 -11.43
C ILE A 28 -2.89 -12.35 -10.92
N PHE A 29 -2.75 -12.45 -9.60
CA PHE A 29 -1.55 -12.99 -8.97
C PHE A 29 -1.79 -14.43 -8.54
N TYR A 30 -1.03 -15.36 -9.11
CA TYR A 30 -1.10 -16.79 -8.79
C TYR A 30 0.26 -17.34 -8.37
N GLY A 31 0.27 -18.53 -7.77
CA GLY A 31 1.48 -19.20 -7.31
C GLY A 31 1.35 -19.77 -5.89
N LYS A 32 2.42 -20.39 -5.40
CA LYS A 32 2.44 -21.08 -4.09
C LYS A 32 2.14 -20.14 -2.91
N ASN A 33 1.61 -20.70 -1.83
CA ASN A 33 1.46 -19.97 -0.57
C ASN A 33 2.83 -19.47 -0.07
N GLY A 34 2.86 -18.29 0.52
CA GLY A 34 4.11 -17.65 0.95
C GLY A 34 4.94 -17.00 -0.15
N SER A 35 4.56 -17.07 -1.44
CA SER A 35 5.32 -16.46 -2.54
C SER A 35 5.35 -14.93 -2.54
N GLY A 36 4.52 -14.27 -1.72
CA GLY A 36 4.46 -12.82 -1.61
C GLY A 36 3.29 -12.15 -2.34
N LYS A 37 2.32 -12.91 -2.88
CA LYS A 37 1.10 -12.35 -3.52
C LYS A 37 0.41 -11.29 -2.66
N THR A 38 0.12 -11.61 -1.41
CA THR A 38 -0.49 -10.65 -0.46
C THR A 38 0.46 -9.51 -0.10
N ASN A 39 1.79 -9.70 -0.17
CA ASN A 39 2.74 -8.61 0.05
C ASN A 39 2.72 -7.61 -1.13
N ILE A 40 2.45 -8.06 -2.36
CA ILE A 40 2.21 -7.16 -3.49
C ILE A 40 0.97 -6.31 -3.21
N LEU A 41 -0.15 -6.93 -2.80
CA LEU A 41 -1.37 -6.19 -2.45
C LEU A 41 -1.16 -5.25 -1.25
N GLU A 42 -0.40 -5.66 -0.24
CA GLU A 42 0.01 -4.80 0.88
C GLU A 42 0.77 -3.58 0.36
N SER A 43 1.74 -3.76 -0.54
CA SER A 43 2.49 -2.63 -1.10
C SER A 43 1.59 -1.64 -1.85
N ILE A 44 0.61 -2.14 -2.61
CA ILE A 44 -0.35 -1.32 -3.34
C ILE A 44 -1.19 -0.49 -2.35
N SER A 45 -1.69 -1.13 -1.28
CA SER A 45 -2.48 -0.45 -0.25
C SER A 45 -1.73 0.66 0.47
N LEU A 46 -0.38 0.63 0.47
CA LEU A 46 0.43 1.67 1.10
C LEU A 46 0.54 2.95 0.27
N PHE A 47 0.22 2.94 -1.03
CA PHE A 47 0.25 4.16 -1.86
C PHE A 47 -0.93 5.10 -1.62
N GLY A 48 -2.00 4.63 -0.96
CA GLY A 48 -3.14 5.44 -0.56
C GLY A 48 -3.15 5.81 0.93
N LYS A 49 -4.30 6.35 1.36
CA LYS A 49 -4.61 6.66 2.77
C LYS A 49 -4.57 5.39 3.62
N GLY A 50 -4.09 5.53 4.86
CA GLY A 50 -4.11 4.48 5.86
C GLY A 50 -2.77 3.76 6.10
N LYS A 51 -2.86 2.66 6.85
CA LYS A 51 -1.72 1.92 7.44
C LYS A 51 -1.36 0.63 6.69
N GLY A 52 -1.93 0.43 5.51
CA GLY A 52 -1.79 -0.79 4.72
C GLY A 52 -2.83 -1.86 5.08
N LEU A 53 -2.90 -2.88 4.22
CA LEU A 53 -3.88 -3.97 4.24
C LEU A 53 -3.93 -4.70 5.59
N ARG A 54 -2.77 -5.06 6.15
CA ARG A 54 -2.65 -5.79 7.43
C ARG A 54 -2.60 -4.90 8.66
N ASN A 55 -2.51 -3.57 8.50
CA ASN A 55 -2.32 -2.63 9.61
C ASN A 55 -1.14 -2.99 10.54
N ASP A 56 -0.05 -3.48 9.95
CA ASP A 56 1.14 -3.95 10.67
C ASP A 56 2.08 -2.78 10.98
N HIS A 57 3.04 -2.98 11.89
CA HIS A 57 4.08 -1.99 12.15
C HIS A 57 4.99 -1.84 10.93
N ILE A 58 5.36 -0.59 10.59
CA ILE A 58 6.25 -0.29 9.45
C ILE A 58 7.57 -1.06 9.52
N LYS A 59 8.11 -1.28 10.73
CA LYS A 59 9.32 -2.10 10.94
C LYS A 59 9.18 -3.51 10.37
N ASN A 60 8.00 -4.13 10.52
CA ASN A 60 7.71 -5.50 10.06
C ASN A 60 7.51 -5.56 8.54
N MET A 61 7.36 -4.42 7.88
CA MET A 61 7.30 -4.30 6.43
C MET A 61 8.69 -4.20 5.79
N ILE A 62 9.74 -3.92 6.57
CA ILE A 62 11.12 -3.90 6.09
C ILE A 62 11.62 -5.34 5.99
N LYS A 63 12.27 -5.68 4.87
CA LYS A 63 12.90 -6.99 4.69
C LYS A 63 13.94 -7.24 5.80
N VAL A 64 14.03 -8.48 6.26
CA VAL A 64 15.03 -8.88 7.25
C VAL A 64 16.44 -8.48 6.80
N SER A 65 17.23 -7.96 7.74
CA SER A 65 18.58 -7.44 7.53
C SER A 65 18.69 -6.15 6.70
N GLU A 66 17.57 -5.52 6.33
CA GLU A 66 17.56 -4.23 5.65
C GLU A 66 17.20 -3.10 6.62
N LYS A 67 17.66 -1.87 6.33
CA LYS A 67 17.43 -0.69 7.18
C LYS A 67 16.16 0.08 6.83
N LYS A 68 15.70 -0.02 5.57
CA LYS A 68 14.51 0.66 5.05
C LYS A 68 13.95 -0.07 3.84
N PHE A 69 12.66 0.11 3.58
CA PHE A 69 12.04 -0.21 2.30
C PHE A 69 11.74 1.07 1.50
N ILE A 70 11.69 0.91 0.19
CA ILE A 70 11.24 1.94 -0.76
C ILE A 70 10.32 1.27 -1.75
N ASN A 71 9.06 1.71 -1.79
CA ASN A 71 8.09 1.28 -2.79
C ASN A 71 7.79 2.48 -3.68
N THR A 72 7.78 2.28 -4.98
CA THR A 72 7.39 3.31 -5.95
C THR A 72 6.32 2.77 -6.87
N CYS A 73 5.38 3.62 -7.27
CA CYS A 73 4.46 3.27 -8.34
C CYS A 73 4.31 4.40 -9.36
N GLU A 74 3.96 4.00 -10.56
CA GLU A 74 3.38 4.85 -11.59
C GLU A 74 1.86 4.64 -11.58
N PHE A 75 1.11 5.70 -11.29
CA PHE A 75 -0.35 5.70 -11.25
C PHE A 75 -0.88 6.59 -12.35
N LEU A 76 -1.75 6.06 -13.20
CA LEU A 76 -2.35 6.82 -14.31
C LEU A 76 -3.77 7.21 -13.93
N SER A 77 -4.10 8.50 -13.98
CA SER A 77 -5.47 9.00 -13.78
C SER A 77 -5.69 10.27 -14.60
N PHE A 78 -6.91 10.48 -15.12
CA PHE A 78 -7.27 11.66 -15.94
C PHE A 78 -6.27 12.00 -17.06
N SER A 79 -5.75 10.96 -17.74
CA SER A 79 -4.71 11.08 -18.78
C SER A 79 -3.37 11.66 -18.30
N GLN A 80 -3.14 11.72 -17.00
CA GLN A 80 -1.88 12.11 -16.38
C GLN A 80 -1.21 10.91 -15.70
N ALA A 81 0.12 10.94 -15.66
CA ALA A 81 0.93 9.97 -14.96
C ALA A 81 1.47 10.59 -13.66
N TYR A 82 1.32 9.86 -12.56
CA TYR A 82 1.78 10.27 -11.25
C TYR A 82 2.78 9.25 -10.70
N LYS A 83 3.88 9.76 -10.16
CA LYS A 83 4.88 8.96 -9.45
C LYS A 83 4.63 9.08 -7.97
N ILE A 84 4.25 7.98 -7.32
CA ILE A 84 4.08 7.94 -5.87
C ILE A 84 5.22 7.11 -5.29
N GLN A 85 5.83 7.59 -4.22
CA GLN A 85 6.84 6.84 -3.48
C GLN A 85 6.44 6.74 -2.02
N VAL A 86 6.67 5.56 -1.45
CA VAL A 86 6.49 5.27 -0.03
C VAL A 86 7.81 4.77 0.52
N VAL A 87 8.33 5.47 1.53
CA VAL A 87 9.61 5.14 2.18
C VAL A 87 9.36 4.89 3.66
N SER A 88 9.98 3.84 4.20
CA SER A 88 10.10 3.72 5.66
C SER A 88 11.23 4.62 6.16
N GLU A 89 10.93 5.48 7.11
CA GLU A 89 11.90 6.38 7.75
C GLU A 89 11.97 6.09 9.25
N LYS A 90 13.17 6.18 9.82
CA LYS A 90 13.35 6.03 11.27
C LYS A 90 13.31 7.42 11.91
N TYR A 91 12.29 7.68 12.73
CA TYR A 91 12.10 8.93 13.45
C TYR A 91 11.91 8.65 14.95
N GLN A 92 12.72 9.29 15.81
CA GLN A 92 12.66 9.12 17.27
C GLN A 92 12.52 7.64 17.72
N ASN A 93 13.38 6.78 17.17
CA ASN A 93 13.43 5.34 17.43
C ASN A 93 12.21 4.50 16.98
N ARG A 94 11.28 5.09 16.22
CA ARG A 94 10.16 4.37 15.58
C ARG A 94 10.28 4.46 14.06
N TYR A 95 9.73 3.47 13.36
CA TYR A 95 9.63 3.52 11.91
C TYR A 95 8.29 4.13 11.51
N ILE A 96 8.34 5.14 10.64
CA ILE A 96 7.18 5.82 10.07
C ILE A 96 7.15 5.63 8.56
N LYS A 97 5.96 5.80 7.97
CA LYS A 97 5.74 5.82 6.53
C LYS A 97 5.80 7.26 6.05
N LYS A 98 6.67 7.58 5.10
CA LYS A 98 6.69 8.85 4.38
C LYS A 98 6.25 8.64 2.94
N ILE A 99 5.30 9.44 2.48
CA ILE A 99 4.81 9.41 1.10
C ILE A 99 5.30 10.66 0.38
N SER A 100 5.70 10.52 -0.88
CA SER A 100 5.84 11.63 -1.81
C SER A 100 5.01 11.38 -3.07
N PHE A 101 4.48 12.46 -3.64
CA PHE A 101 3.67 12.49 -4.85
C PHE A 101 4.34 13.44 -5.85
N ASN A 102 4.82 12.90 -6.98
CA ASN A 102 5.67 13.62 -7.92
C ASN A 102 6.84 14.34 -7.22
N GLU A 103 7.47 13.64 -6.27
CA GLU A 103 8.61 14.12 -5.46
C GLU A 103 8.26 15.21 -4.43
N ASP A 104 7.02 15.70 -4.43
CA ASP A 104 6.48 16.61 -3.43
C ASP A 104 5.95 15.83 -2.19
N VAL A 105 6.14 16.42 -1.01
CA VAL A 105 5.72 15.90 0.30
C VAL A 105 4.77 16.85 1.04
N ASN A 106 4.37 17.94 0.38
CA ASN A 106 3.46 18.94 0.93
C ASN A 106 2.10 18.33 1.30
N LYS A 107 1.50 18.87 2.36
CA LYS A 107 0.23 18.37 2.91
C LYS A 107 -0.91 18.41 1.90
N GLU A 108 -1.06 19.53 1.19
CA GLU A 108 -2.10 19.73 0.16
C GLU A 108 -1.96 18.71 -0.97
N THR A 109 -0.72 18.47 -1.41
CA THR A 109 -0.39 17.48 -2.45
C THR A 109 -0.73 16.06 -2.00
N LEU A 110 -0.48 15.71 -0.74
CA LEU A 110 -0.84 14.42 -0.17
C LEU A 110 -2.36 14.27 0.05
N GLU A 111 -3.07 15.34 0.37
CA GLU A 111 -4.54 15.36 0.43
C GLU A 111 -5.14 15.11 -0.95
N TYR A 112 -4.58 15.72 -1.99
CA TYR A 112 -4.96 15.43 -3.38
C TYR A 112 -4.69 13.97 -3.76
N LEU A 113 -3.53 13.41 -3.41
CA LEU A 113 -3.26 11.98 -3.61
C LEU A 113 -4.31 11.09 -2.93
N ASN A 114 -4.71 11.42 -1.70
CA ASN A 114 -5.70 10.66 -0.96
C ASN A 114 -7.10 10.73 -1.57
N SER A 115 -7.45 11.81 -2.29
CA SER A 115 -8.71 11.89 -3.03
C SER A 115 -8.66 11.15 -4.37
N LEU A 116 -7.47 10.95 -4.94
CA LEU A 116 -7.26 10.18 -6.17
C LEU A 116 -7.33 8.66 -5.98
N ILE A 117 -6.88 8.15 -4.83
CA ILE A 117 -6.72 6.71 -4.58
C ILE A 117 -7.60 6.26 -3.42
N THR A 118 -8.62 5.48 -3.73
CA THR A 118 -9.45 4.77 -2.75
C THR A 118 -9.40 3.28 -3.04
N PHE A 119 -9.21 2.47 -2.00
CA PHE A 119 -9.18 1.02 -2.10
C PHE A 119 -10.43 0.42 -1.45
N ILE A 120 -11.11 -0.46 -2.19
CA ILE A 120 -12.04 -1.43 -1.62
C ILE A 120 -11.31 -2.77 -1.64
N ILE A 121 -11.19 -3.39 -0.48
CA ILE A 121 -10.43 -4.61 -0.30
C ILE A 121 -11.35 -5.66 0.27
N PHE A 122 -11.37 -6.84 -0.35
CA PHE A 122 -12.05 -8.02 0.18
C PHE A 122 -11.01 -9.01 0.68
N LEU A 123 -11.10 -9.40 1.95
CA LEU A 123 -10.23 -10.36 2.60
C LEU A 123 -11.05 -11.57 3.05
N PRO A 124 -10.50 -12.79 3.03
CA PRO A 124 -11.21 -13.98 3.54
C PRO A 124 -11.72 -13.80 4.98
N ASP A 125 -10.93 -13.17 5.85
CA ASP A 125 -11.28 -12.96 7.27
C ASP A 125 -12.46 -11.98 7.47
N MET A 126 -12.96 -11.33 6.42
CA MET A 126 -14.08 -10.38 6.51
C MET A 126 -15.42 -11.04 6.85
N GLU A 127 -15.55 -12.36 6.71
CA GLU A 127 -16.71 -13.12 7.23
C GLU A 127 -16.95 -12.82 8.73
N ARG A 128 -15.87 -12.55 9.47
CA ARG A 128 -15.91 -12.27 10.90
C ARG A 128 -16.57 -10.94 11.23
N LEU A 129 -16.75 -10.02 10.28
CA LEU A 129 -17.44 -8.75 10.54
C LEU A 129 -18.88 -8.95 11.06
N PHE A 130 -19.54 -10.01 10.59
CA PHE A 130 -20.89 -10.36 11.02
C PHE A 130 -20.92 -11.05 12.41
N LEU A 131 -19.80 -11.59 12.85
CA LEU A 131 -19.69 -12.39 14.08
C LEU A 131 -18.93 -11.68 15.22
N THR A 132 -18.30 -10.53 14.95
CA THR A 132 -17.39 -9.85 15.90
C THR A 132 -18.05 -8.68 16.64
N ASN A 133 -17.40 -8.25 17.72
CA ASN A 133 -17.84 -7.12 18.54
C ASN A 133 -17.89 -5.79 17.76
N PRO A 134 -18.73 -4.83 18.17
CA PRO A 134 -18.92 -3.55 17.47
C PRO A 134 -17.63 -2.77 17.17
N SER A 135 -16.60 -2.89 18.02
CA SER A 135 -15.30 -2.24 17.80
C SER A 135 -14.63 -2.66 16.49
N TYR A 136 -14.71 -3.95 16.13
CA TYR A 136 -14.11 -4.46 14.91
C TYR A 136 -14.86 -3.96 13.66
N ARG A 137 -16.20 -3.91 13.74
CA ARG A 137 -17.04 -3.32 12.68
C ARG A 137 -16.77 -1.83 12.48
N ARG A 138 -16.66 -1.04 13.55
CA ARG A 138 -16.32 0.39 13.46
C ARG A 138 -14.97 0.60 12.77
N ASN A 139 -13.93 -0.08 13.22
CA ASN A 139 -12.60 0.00 12.61
C ASN A 139 -12.56 -0.42 11.13
N PHE A 140 -13.52 -1.23 10.66
CA PHE A 140 -13.68 -1.58 9.25
C PHE A 140 -14.38 -0.46 8.47
N ILE A 141 -15.50 0.06 8.99
CA ILE A 141 -16.26 1.15 8.38
C ILE A 141 -15.43 2.44 8.31
N ASP A 142 -14.67 2.76 9.35
CA ASP A 142 -13.80 3.95 9.43
C ASP A 142 -12.70 3.96 8.35
N ARG A 143 -12.43 2.83 7.69
CA ARG A 143 -11.48 2.79 6.55
C ARG A 143 -12.08 3.31 5.25
N PHE A 144 -13.41 3.41 5.16
CA PHE A 144 -14.11 3.92 3.98
C PHE A 144 -14.41 5.42 4.04
N ILE A 145 -14.15 6.07 5.19
CA ILE A 145 -14.37 7.51 5.46
C ILE A 145 -13.02 8.24 5.52
#